data_AF-A0A416EEK4-F1
#
_entry.id   AF-A0A416EEK4-F1
#
_cell.length_a   1.000
_cell.length_b   1.000
_cell.length_c   1.000
_cell.angle_alpha   90.00
_cell.angle_beta   90.00
_cell.angle_gamma   90.00
#
_symmetry.space_group_name_H-M   'P 1'
#
loop_
_entity.id
_entity.type
_entity.pdbx_description
1 polymer ?
#
loop_
_entity_poly.entity_id
_entity_poly.type
_entity_poly.pdbx_seq_one_letter_code
_entity_poly.pdbx_strand_id
1 'polypeptide(L)'
;MNKNIKQTIFLISIIALLLLFLWFSGYQCPLLFFFGIPCPFCGMTRAFLCLLSGDLTTAFYYHPLWPVVLGIFIIFPLWKFRLLHLSDKWIDHGAFAIGILFLLCFIIRHVTHSPIVQIDFTKGIFHFFSYMNI
;
A
#
# COMPACT_ATOMS: atom_id res chain seq x y z
N MET A 1 5.50 -25.45 32.63
CA MET A 1 5.25 -24.41 31.60
C MET A 1 4.27 -24.97 30.58
N ASN A 2 3.08 -24.38 30.48
CA ASN A 2 1.94 -24.94 29.73
C ASN A 2 2.30 -25.14 28.25
N LYS A 3 1.89 -26.25 27.61
CA LYS A 3 2.29 -26.59 26.22
C LYS A 3 1.96 -25.47 25.22
N ASN A 4 0.85 -24.78 25.47
CA ASN A 4 0.39 -23.62 24.71
C ASN A 4 1.35 -22.41 24.82
N ILE A 5 1.98 -22.19 25.99
CA ILE A 5 2.92 -21.07 26.21
C ILE A 5 4.19 -21.26 25.38
N LYS A 6 4.74 -22.49 25.32
CA LYS A 6 5.90 -22.78 24.47
C LYS A 6 5.60 -22.58 22.99
N GLN A 7 4.41 -22.95 22.53
CA GLN A 7 3.97 -22.75 21.14
C GLN A 7 3.79 -21.26 20.82
N THR A 8 3.21 -20.47 21.72
CA THR A 8 3.05 -19.02 21.53
C THR A 8 4.42 -18.33 21.43
N ILE A 9 5.37 -18.67 22.31
CA ILE A 9 6.73 -18.09 22.27
C ILE A 9 7.44 -18.45 20.96
N PHE A 10 7.31 -19.70 20.50
CA PHE A 10 7.88 -20.14 19.23
C PHE A 10 7.30 -19.38 18.03
N LEU A 11 5.99 -19.20 17.98
CA LEU A 11 5.32 -18.42 16.93
C LEU A 11 5.75 -16.95 16.94
N ILE A 12 5.82 -16.33 18.12
CA ILE A 12 6.29 -14.94 18.27
C ILE A 12 7.73 -14.82 17.77
N SER A 13 8.61 -15.77 18.12
CA SER A 13 10.00 -15.77 17.66
C SER A 13 10.12 -15.87 16.14
N ILE A 14 9.31 -16.71 15.49
CA ILE A 14 9.28 -16.83 14.02
C ILE A 14 8.80 -15.53 13.39
N ILE A 15 7.72 -14.95 13.91
CA ILE A 15 7.17 -13.69 13.38
C ILE A 15 8.20 -12.56 13.55
N ALA A 16 8.87 -12.48 14.71
CA ALA A 16 9.91 -11.50 14.95
C ALA A 16 11.08 -11.65 13.97
N LEU A 17 11.55 -12.89 13.74
CA LEU A 17 12.62 -13.17 12.77
C LEU A 17 12.22 -12.78 11.34
N LEU A 18 10.97 -13.08 10.95
CA LEU A 18 10.41 -12.71 9.65
C LEU A 18 10.34 -11.19 9.48
N LEU A 19 9.85 -10.47 10.49
CA LEU A 19 9.78 -9.01 10.47
C LEU A 19 11.17 -8.37 10.39
N LEU A 20 12.15 -8.94 11.10
CA LEU A 20 13.55 -8.48 11.06
C LEU A 20 14.19 -8.73 9.68
N PHE A 21 13.90 -9.88 9.07
CA PHE A 21 14.32 -10.21 7.71
C PHE A 21 13.69 -9.28 6.67
N LEU A 22 12.38 -9.02 6.78
CA LEU A 22 11.67 -8.09 5.91
C LEU A 22 12.23 -6.67 6.04
N TRP A 23 12.53 -6.23 7.27
CA TRP A 23 13.19 -4.96 7.53
C TRP A 23 14.59 -4.88 6.88
N PHE A 24 15.41 -5.91 7.08
CA PHE A 24 16.77 -5.96 6.52
C PHE A 24 16.76 -6.02 4.98
N SER A 25 15.77 -6.68 4.39
CA SER A 25 15.59 -6.77 2.95
C SER A 25 15.09 -5.47 2.29
N GLY A 26 14.83 -4.41 3.07
CA GLY A 26 14.30 -3.16 2.55
C GLY A 26 12.89 -3.30 1.97
N TYR A 27 12.10 -4.24 2.50
CA TYR A 27 10.77 -4.57 2.00
C TYR A 27 9.84 -3.36 2.05
N GLN A 28 9.46 -2.83 0.88
CA GLN A 28 8.56 -1.67 0.77
C GLN A 28 7.14 -2.04 0.35
N CYS A 29 6.99 -3.06 -0.50
CA CYS A 29 5.71 -3.56 -1.02
C CYS A 29 5.90 -4.98 -1.57
N PRO A 30 4.99 -5.94 -1.32
CA PRO A 30 5.12 -7.31 -1.85
C PRO A 30 5.19 -7.32 -3.38
N LEU A 31 4.40 -6.50 -4.07
CA LEU A 31 4.40 -6.44 -5.54
C LEU A 31 5.71 -5.86 -6.09
N LEU A 32 6.26 -4.84 -5.44
CA LEU A 32 7.57 -4.27 -5.80
C LEU A 32 8.71 -5.24 -5.51
N PHE A 33 8.62 -6.00 -4.41
CA PHE A 33 9.65 -6.94 -3.97
C PHE A 33 9.69 -8.22 -4.83
N PHE A 34 8.51 -8.76 -5.18
CA PHE A 34 8.44 -9.96 -6.02
C PHE A 34 8.58 -9.64 -7.51
N PHE A 35 7.94 -8.58 -8.01
CA PHE A 35 7.87 -8.32 -9.46
C PHE A 35 8.66 -7.07 -9.92
N GLY A 36 9.10 -6.19 -9.01
CA GLY A 36 9.67 -4.89 -9.40
C GLY A 36 8.65 -3.91 -9.95
N ILE A 37 7.35 -4.23 -9.86
CA ILE A 37 6.26 -3.45 -10.46
C ILE A 37 5.56 -2.63 -9.35
N PRO A 38 5.58 -1.28 -9.45
CA PRO A 38 4.80 -0.43 -8.58
C PRO A 38 3.30 -0.56 -8.91
N CYS A 39 2.44 -0.55 -7.89
CA CYS A 39 1.00 -0.61 -8.02
C CYS A 39 0.36 0.80 -7.97
N PRO A 40 -0.92 0.98 -8.39
CA PRO A 40 -1.58 2.29 -8.36
C PRO A 40 -1.76 2.87 -6.94
N PHE A 41 -1.53 2.07 -5.90
CA PHE A 41 -1.58 2.48 -4.50
C PHE A 41 -0.19 2.75 -3.88
N CYS A 42 0.89 2.69 -4.69
CA CYS A 42 2.24 2.94 -4.21
C CYS A 42 2.38 4.35 -3.60
N GLY A 43 2.87 4.40 -2.36
CA GLY A 43 3.00 5.64 -1.58
C GLY A 43 1.81 5.95 -0.67
N MET A 44 0.72 5.17 -0.70
CA MET A 44 -0.47 5.43 0.12
C MET A 44 -0.20 5.35 1.62
N THR A 45 0.46 4.29 2.09
CA THR A 45 0.82 4.14 3.51
C THR A 45 1.71 5.30 3.99
N ARG A 46 2.68 5.72 3.17
CA ARG A 46 3.57 6.85 3.51
C ARG A 46 2.81 8.17 3.56
N ALA A 47 1.87 8.39 2.65
CA ALA A 47 1.00 9.56 2.68
C ALA A 47 0.21 9.64 3.99
N PHE A 48 -0.38 8.52 4.44
CA PHE A 48 -1.08 8.47 5.72
C PHE A 48 -0.16 8.64 6.94
N LEU A 49 1.06 8.10 6.92
CA LEU A 49 2.03 8.34 7.99
C LEU A 49 2.42 9.82 8.10
N CYS A 50 2.62 10.50 6.98
CA CYS A 50 2.85 11.96 6.96
C CYS A 50 1.63 12.74 7.43
N LEU A 51 0.43 12.34 7.03
CA LEU A 51 -0.82 12.91 7.53
C LEU A 51 -0.92 12.80 9.06
N LEU A 52 -0.63 11.62 9.62
CA LEU A 52 -0.62 11.39 11.07
C LEU A 52 0.47 12.20 11.78
N SER A 53 1.55 12.53 11.07
CA SER A 53 2.62 13.40 11.55
C SER A 53 2.31 14.89 11.39
N GLY A 54 1.15 15.25 10.81
CA GLY A 54 0.72 16.63 10.55
C GLY A 54 1.32 17.27 9.29
N ASP A 55 2.08 16.52 8.49
CA ASP A 55 2.72 17.04 7.27
C ASP A 55 1.87 16.73 6.03
N LEU A 56 0.97 17.66 5.72
CA LEU A 56 0.07 17.57 4.57
C LEU A 56 0.83 17.69 3.24
N THR A 57 1.86 18.53 3.17
CA THR A 57 2.65 18.76 1.96
C THR A 57 3.31 17.48 1.51
N THR A 58 3.97 16.79 2.45
CA THR A 58 4.62 15.51 2.18
C THR A 58 3.60 14.39 1.96
N ALA A 59 2.42 14.45 2.59
CA ALA A 59 1.34 13.50 2.31
C ALA A 59 0.86 13.58 0.85
N PHE A 60 0.63 14.78 0.32
CA PHE A 60 0.28 14.99 -1.10
C PHE A 60 1.41 14.59 -2.04
N TYR A 61 2.66 14.86 -1.65
CA TYR A 61 3.83 14.41 -2.40
C TYR A 61 3.85 12.88 -2.54
N TYR A 62 3.58 12.15 -1.45
CA TYR A 62 3.58 10.68 -1.48
C TYR A 62 2.43 10.08 -2.27
N HIS A 63 1.20 10.58 -2.12
CA HIS A 63 0.07 10.08 -2.91
C HIS A 63 -1.07 11.11 -3.00
N PRO A 64 -1.28 11.79 -4.14
CA PRO A 64 -2.22 12.90 -4.22
C PRO A 64 -3.69 12.50 -3.95
N LEU A 65 -4.05 11.22 -4.18
CA LEU A 65 -5.40 10.71 -3.90
C LEU A 65 -5.63 10.22 -2.45
N TRP A 66 -4.72 10.52 -1.51
CA TRP A 66 -4.93 10.16 -0.09
C TRP A 66 -6.23 10.71 0.52
N PRO A 67 -6.71 11.92 0.19
CA PRO A 67 -7.97 12.42 0.74
C PRO A 67 -9.18 11.63 0.24
N VAL A 68 -9.12 11.14 -1.00
CA VAL A 68 -10.20 10.32 -1.59
C VAL A 68 -10.36 9.02 -0.81
N VAL A 69 -9.25 8.36 -0.50
CA VAL A 69 -9.26 7.11 0.30
C VAL A 69 -9.75 7.37 1.71
N LEU A 70 -9.29 8.45 2.34
CA LEU A 70 -9.79 8.84 3.66
C LEU A 70 -11.30 9.09 3.64
N GLY A 71 -11.80 9.77 2.61
CA GLY A 71 -13.22 9.99 2.38
C GLY A 71 -14.01 8.68 2.26
N ILE A 72 -13.50 7.69 1.51
CA ILE A 72 -14.13 6.37 1.40
C ILE A 72 -14.21 5.68 2.77
N PHE A 73 -13.13 5.70 3.56
CA PHE A 73 -13.10 5.11 4.90
C PHE A 73 -14.12 5.73 5.85
N ILE A 74 -14.49 6.99 5.65
CA ILE A 74 -15.50 7.69 6.46
C ILE A 74 -16.91 7.48 5.88
N ILE A 75 -17.10 7.66 4.58
CA ILE A 75 -18.41 7.61 3.91
C ILE A 75 -18.97 6.18 3.88
N PHE A 76 -18.13 5.17 3.66
CA PHE A 76 -18.55 3.78 3.58
C PHE A 76 -19.27 3.28 4.85
N PRO A 77 -18.71 3.43 6.08
CA PRO A 77 -19.43 3.04 7.29
C PRO A 77 -20.66 3.91 7.53
N LEU A 78 -20.62 5.23 7.27
CA LEU A 78 -21.78 6.10 7.45
C LEU A 78 -22.96 5.68 6.56
N TRP A 79 -22.70 5.30 5.31
CA TRP A 79 -23.70 4.70 4.43
C TRP A 79 -24.17 3.33 4.93
N LYS A 80 -23.24 2.45 5.32
CA LYS A 80 -23.55 1.09 5.78
C LYS A 80 -24.42 1.09 7.04
N PHE A 81 -24.17 2.00 7.96
CA PHE A 81 -24.97 2.21 9.18
C PHE A 81 -26.25 3.05 8.93
N ARG A 82 -26.57 3.34 7.66
CA ARG A 82 -27.75 4.11 7.23
C ARG A 82 -27.84 5.51 7.85
N LEU A 83 -26.70 6.09 8.24
CA LEU A 83 -26.60 7.48 8.69
C LEU A 83 -26.60 8.45 7.51
N LEU A 84 -26.21 7.97 6.33
CA LEU A 84 -26.34 8.66 5.05
C LEU A 84 -27.25 7.87 4.12
N HIS A 85 -28.35 8.49 3.68
CA HIS A 85 -29.24 7.94 2.66
C HIS A 85 -28.66 8.24 1.26
N LEU A 86 -27.62 7.52 0.87
CA LEU A 86 -27.14 7.49 -0.51
C LEU A 86 -27.84 6.37 -1.28
N SER A 87 -28.23 6.66 -2.52
CA SER A 87 -28.75 5.65 -3.44
C SER A 87 -27.62 4.79 -3.97
N ASP A 88 -27.83 3.47 -4.00
CA ASP A 88 -26.85 2.45 -4.41
C ASP A 88 -26.20 2.77 -5.77
N LYS A 89 -26.98 3.34 -6.70
CA LYS A 89 -26.48 3.74 -8.03
C LYS A 89 -25.35 4.75 -7.95
N TRP A 90 -25.41 5.72 -7.04
CA TRP A 90 -24.38 6.76 -6.91
C TRP A 90 -23.09 6.20 -6.31
N ILE A 91 -23.20 5.17 -5.48
CA ILE A 91 -22.04 4.50 -4.89
C ILE A 91 -21.30 3.70 -5.96
N ASP A 92 -22.01 2.97 -6.81
CA ASP A 92 -21.40 2.21 -7.90
C ASP A 92 -20.70 3.11 -8.93
N HIS A 93 -21.36 4.21 -9.35
CA HIS A 93 -20.75 5.18 -10.26
C HIS A 93 -19.55 5.89 -9.61
N GLY A 94 -19.65 6.22 -8.32
CA GLY A 94 -18.56 6.80 -7.54
C GLY A 94 -17.35 5.86 -7.47
N ALA A 95 -17.56 4.58 -7.15
CA ALA A 95 -16.50 3.58 -7.09
C ALA A 95 -15.81 3.40 -8.44
N PHE A 96 -16.58 3.37 -9.55
CA PHE A 96 -16.03 3.27 -10.89
C PHE A 96 -15.19 4.51 -11.27
N ALA A 97 -15.70 5.71 -11.00
CA ALA A 97 -14.97 6.97 -11.24
C ALA A 97 -13.67 7.05 -10.43
N ILE A 98 -13.69 6.62 -9.17
CA ILE A 98 -12.49 6.54 -8.32
C ILE A 98 -11.49 5.55 -8.90
N GLY A 99 -11.92 4.37 -9.34
CA GLY A 99 -11.04 3.39 -9.99
C GLY A 99 -10.32 3.97 -11.21
N ILE A 100 -11.04 4.69 -12.07
CA ILE A 100 -10.45 5.39 -13.22
C ILE A 100 -9.44 6.45 -12.75
N LEU A 101 -9.78 7.23 -11.74
CA LEU A 101 -8.90 8.27 -11.21
C LEU A 101 -7.58 7.71 -10.67
N PHE A 102 -7.62 6.56 -9.98
CA PHE A 102 -6.43 5.85 -9.52
C PHE A 102 -5.55 5.36 -10.67
N LEU A 103 -6.16 4.81 -11.72
CA LEU A 103 -5.45 4.39 -12.92
C LEU A 103 -4.80 5.57 -13.65
N LEU A 104 -5.52 6.67 -13.81
CA LEU A 104 -4.98 7.89 -14.44
C LEU A 104 -3.82 8.46 -13.63
N CYS A 105 -3.97 8.56 -12.30
CA CYS A 105 -2.90 9.01 -11.41
C CYS A 105 -1.66 8.13 -11.53
N PHE A 106 -1.84 6.80 -11.59
CA PHE A 106 -0.76 5.86 -11.80
C PHE A 106 -0.05 6.06 -13.14
N ILE A 107 -0.80 6.17 -14.24
CA ILE A 107 -0.23 6.40 -15.58
C ILE A 107 0.55 7.71 -15.61
N ILE A 108 -0.01 8.81 -15.10
CA ILE A 108 0.65 10.12 -15.07
C ILE A 108 1.95 10.05 -14.24
N ARG A 109 1.90 9.43 -13.05
CA ARG A 109 3.08 9.29 -12.18
C ARG A 109 4.15 8.39 -12.79
N HIS A 110 3.74 7.38 -13.54
CA HIS A 110 4.67 6.48 -14.21
C HIS A 110 5.37 7.19 -15.38
N VAL A 111 4.62 7.94 -16.20
CA VAL A 111 5.17 8.73 -17.33
C VAL A 111 6.06 9.88 -16.84
N THR A 112 5.75 10.48 -15.69
CA THR A 112 6.55 11.56 -15.10
C THR A 112 7.78 11.08 -14.32
N HIS A 113 8.11 9.78 -14.36
CA HIS A 113 9.26 9.19 -13.67
C HIS A 113 9.39 9.61 -12.21
N SER A 114 8.25 9.67 -11.49
CA SER A 114 8.25 10.07 -10.08
C SER A 114 9.19 9.15 -9.25
N PRO A 115 10.02 9.69 -8.34
CA PRO A 115 10.91 8.89 -7.51
C PRO A 115 10.17 7.88 -6.60
N ILE A 116 8.85 8.04 -6.46
CA ILE A 116 7.97 7.19 -5.65
C ILE A 116 7.44 6.00 -6.46
N VAL A 117 7.34 6.13 -7.79
CA VAL A 117 6.78 5.14 -8.72
C VAL A 117 7.87 4.79 -9.75
N GLN A 118 9.03 4.36 -9.26
CA GLN A 118 10.09 3.86 -10.12
C GLN A 118 9.92 2.34 -10.30
N ILE A 119 9.84 1.92 -11.56
CA ILE A 119 9.99 0.50 -11.91
C ILE A 119 11.46 0.19 -11.81
N ASP A 120 11.83 -0.57 -10.78
CA ASP A 120 13.21 -0.97 -10.55
C ASP A 120 13.27 -2.48 -10.46
N PHE A 121 13.45 -3.12 -11.61
CA PHE A 121 13.57 -4.57 -11.72
C PHE A 121 14.83 -5.11 -11.03
N THR A 122 15.82 -4.27 -10.71
CA THR A 122 17.02 -4.71 -9.97
C THR A 122 16.74 -5.00 -8.51
N LYS A 123 15.60 -4.52 -7.98
CA LYS A 123 15.11 -4.82 -6.63
C LYS A 123 14.23 -6.08 -6.56
N GLY A 124 13.92 -6.70 -7.70
CA GLY A 124 13.11 -7.92 -7.76
C GLY A 124 13.93 -9.16 -7.43
N ILE A 125 13.39 -10.06 -6.61
CA ILE A 125 14.02 -11.36 -6.26
C ILE A 125 14.41 -12.18 -7.50
N PHE A 126 13.66 -12.07 -8.60
CA PHE A 126 13.96 -12.81 -9.83
C PHE A 126 15.28 -12.37 -10.48
N HIS A 127 15.67 -11.10 -10.36
CA HIS A 127 16.97 -10.65 -10.86
C HIS A 127 18.12 -11.16 -9.99
N PHE A 128 17.94 -11.23 -8.66
CA PHE A 128 18.92 -11.82 -7.75
C PHE A 128 19.17 -13.31 -8.02
N PHE A 129 18.11 -14.09 -8.27
CA PHE A 129 18.24 -15.50 -8.65
C PHE A 129 18.84 -15.70 -10.06
N SER A 130 18.56 -14.81 -11.00
CA SER A 130 19.17 -14.87 -12.34
C SER A 130 20.67 -14.54 -12.33
N TYR A 131 21.13 -13.70 -11.40
CA TYR A 131 22.55 -13.34 -11.26
C TYR A 131 23.35 -14.37 -10.45
N MET A 132 22.70 -15.13 -9.56
CA MET A 132 23.31 -16.22 -8.79
C MET A 132 23.38 -17.56 -9.53
N ASN A 133 22.76 -17.68 -10.71
CA ASN A 133 22.76 -18.90 -11.51
C ASN A 133 23.78 -18.84 -12.68
N ILE A 134 24.82 -18.04 -12.52
CA ILE A 134 26.05 -18.00 -13.34
C ILE A 134 27.23 -18.29 -12.42
#